data_AF-A0A2V7TR75-F1
#
_entry.id   AF-A0A2V7TR75-F1
#
_cell.length_a   1.000
_cell.length_b   1.000
_cell.length_c   1.000
_cell.angle_alpha   90.00
_cell.angle_beta   90.00
_cell.angle_gamma   90.00
#
_symmetry.space_group_name_H-M   'P 1'
#
loop_
_entity.id
_entity.type
_entity.pdbx_description
1 polymer ?
#
loop_
_entity_poly.entity_id
_entity_poly.type
_entity_poly.pdbx_seq_one_letter_code
_entity_poly.pdbx_strand_id
1 'polypeptide(L)'
;MHERKRRSQRKPKRRQQIRSRHPRFHLLLPLEPHTFDRMDLNLLKQTAIFHDLDDGELARVGEVCREQKFAVGQHVFKEGEPGNRLFLISEGEVRISRTIPGSGEEALAVLKPGACFGEMAIFDRSERSTDAIANTSCTLITIARSDFELLLDFNRDIAYKVLWSVVRLLSARLRVTNDNLRSFLAMSMF
;
A
#
# COMPACT_ATOMS: atom_id res chain seq x y z
N MET A 1 58.35 -56.24 -3.85
CA MET A 1 57.28 -56.00 -2.87
C MET A 1 56.56 -54.72 -3.30
N HIS A 2 55.26 -54.82 -3.59
CA HIS A 2 54.17 -53.80 -3.59
C HIS A 2 54.51 -52.30 -3.81
N GLU A 3 53.79 -51.47 -4.57
CA GLU A 3 52.39 -51.49 -5.00
C GLU A 3 52.15 -50.33 -6.00
N ARG A 4 51.21 -50.52 -6.94
CA ARG A 4 50.66 -49.45 -7.79
C ARG A 4 49.74 -48.53 -6.97
N LYS A 5 49.73 -47.21 -7.24
CA LYS A 5 48.55 -46.31 -7.10
C LYS A 5 48.81 -45.00 -7.86
N ARG A 6 48.29 -44.87 -9.09
CA ARG A 6 47.00 -44.26 -9.49
C ARG A 6 47.01 -42.72 -9.51
N ARG A 7 46.80 -42.22 -10.73
CA ARG A 7 46.49 -40.85 -11.17
C ARG A 7 45.51 -40.12 -10.26
N SER A 8 45.67 -38.81 -10.10
CA SER A 8 44.55 -37.89 -9.92
C SER A 8 44.86 -36.54 -10.56
N GLN A 9 44.28 -36.32 -11.74
CA GLN A 9 44.22 -35.05 -12.45
C GLN A 9 43.37 -34.06 -11.64
N ARG A 10 43.95 -32.91 -11.28
CA ARG A 10 43.22 -31.80 -10.68
C ARG A 10 42.30 -31.17 -11.74
N LYS A 11 40.99 -31.45 -11.66
CA LYS A 11 39.95 -30.76 -12.43
C LYS A 11 39.82 -29.30 -11.97
N PRO A 12 39.55 -28.34 -12.86
CA PRO A 12 39.39 -26.94 -12.49
C PRO A 12 38.08 -26.72 -11.71
N LYS A 13 38.16 -25.90 -10.65
CA LYS A 13 37.00 -25.49 -9.82
C LYS A 13 35.97 -24.77 -10.69
N ARG A 14 34.81 -25.40 -10.90
CA ARG A 14 33.62 -24.77 -11.48
C ARG A 14 33.22 -23.59 -10.59
N ARG A 15 33.20 -22.38 -11.16
CA ARG A 15 32.53 -21.21 -10.57
C ARG A 15 31.08 -21.60 -10.33
N GLN A 16 30.71 -21.74 -9.06
CA GLN A 16 29.31 -21.90 -8.67
C GLN A 16 28.60 -20.58 -8.96
N GLN A 17 27.77 -20.62 -10.01
CA GLN A 17 26.69 -19.67 -10.24
C GLN A 17 25.87 -19.58 -8.95
N ILE A 18 25.87 -18.41 -8.33
CA ILE A 18 24.96 -18.05 -7.26
C ILE A 18 23.58 -18.00 -7.90
N ARG A 19 22.88 -19.14 -7.88
CA ARG A 19 21.45 -19.19 -8.18
C ARG A 19 20.75 -18.46 -7.04
N SER A 20 20.17 -17.31 -7.35
CA SER A 20 19.30 -16.56 -6.46
C SER A 20 18.18 -17.49 -5.98
N ARG A 21 18.29 -17.92 -4.73
CA ARG A 21 17.24 -18.66 -4.04
C ARG A 21 16.20 -17.63 -3.59
N HIS A 22 15.30 -17.25 -4.47
CA HIS A 22 14.05 -16.65 -4.03
C HIS A 22 13.28 -17.72 -3.22
N PRO A 23 12.94 -17.47 -1.95
CA PRO A 23 12.06 -18.36 -1.23
C PRO A 23 10.69 -18.32 -1.90
N ARG A 24 10.16 -19.48 -2.29
CA ARG A 24 8.76 -19.62 -2.68
C ARG A 24 7.90 -19.26 -1.47
N PHE A 25 7.01 -18.28 -1.65
CA PHE A 25 5.92 -17.98 -0.72
C PHE A 25 5.01 -19.22 -0.60
N HIS A 26 5.29 -20.10 0.35
CA HIS A 26 4.32 -21.08 0.83
C HIS A 26 3.82 -20.59 2.19
N LEU A 27 2.81 -19.70 2.16
CA LEU A 27 1.96 -19.43 3.31
C LEU A 27 1.12 -20.70 3.58
N LEU A 28 1.32 -21.33 4.74
CA LEU A 28 0.47 -22.40 5.27
C LEU A 28 -0.71 -21.77 6.03
N LEU A 29 -1.60 -21.12 5.28
CA LEU A 29 -2.99 -20.89 5.68
C LEU A 29 -3.87 -21.40 4.54
N PRO A 30 -5.04 -22.01 4.80
CA PRO A 30 -5.96 -22.37 3.73
C PRO A 30 -6.41 -21.07 3.06
N LEU A 31 -5.77 -20.73 1.94
CA LEU A 31 -6.24 -19.68 1.05
C LEU A 31 -7.49 -20.26 0.40
N GLU A 32 -8.66 -19.84 0.88
CA GLU A 32 -9.92 -20.01 0.17
C GLU A 32 -9.70 -19.66 -1.32
N PRO A 33 -10.22 -20.44 -2.28
CA PRO A 33 -9.94 -20.25 -3.69
C PRO A 33 -10.45 -18.87 -4.14
N HIS A 34 -9.54 -17.90 -4.15
CA HIS A 34 -9.85 -16.54 -4.55
C HIS A 34 -9.92 -16.48 -6.07
N THR A 35 -11.12 -16.29 -6.59
CA THR A 35 -11.38 -15.82 -7.95
C THR A 35 -10.92 -14.35 -8.06
N PHE A 36 -9.62 -14.09 -7.88
CA PHE A 36 -9.05 -12.78 -8.16
C PHE A 36 -8.71 -12.75 -9.65
N ASP A 37 -9.74 -12.51 -10.45
CA ASP A 37 -9.57 -12.22 -11.86
C ASP A 37 -8.71 -10.95 -11.98
N ARG A 38 -7.77 -10.95 -12.93
CA ARG A 38 -6.61 -10.03 -13.03
C ARG A 38 -6.85 -8.63 -12.43
N MET A 39 -6.27 -8.37 -11.25
CA MET A 39 -6.14 -7.02 -10.71
C MET A 39 -5.60 -6.10 -11.80
N ASP A 40 -6.28 -4.98 -12.07
CA ASP A 40 -5.73 -3.97 -12.97
C ASP A 40 -4.54 -3.30 -12.25
N LEU A 41 -3.33 -3.72 -12.62
CA LEU A 41 -2.09 -3.17 -12.07
C LEU A 41 -1.98 -1.66 -12.31
N ASN A 42 -2.70 -1.12 -13.31
CA ASN A 42 -2.73 0.32 -13.54
C ASN A 42 -3.36 1.09 -12.39
N LEU A 43 -4.33 0.52 -11.67
CA LEU A 43 -4.92 1.15 -10.49
C LEU A 43 -3.90 1.31 -9.38
N LEU A 44 -3.09 0.28 -9.13
CA LEU A 44 -2.01 0.36 -8.14
C LEU A 44 -0.99 1.43 -8.55
N LYS A 45 -0.64 1.50 -9.83
CA LYS A 45 0.32 2.49 -10.36
C LYS A 45 -0.14 3.95 -10.24
N GLN A 46 -1.46 4.19 -10.20
CA GLN A 46 -2.02 5.52 -9.97
C GLN A 46 -1.90 5.99 -8.52
N THR A 47 -1.66 5.08 -7.57
CA THR A 47 -1.53 5.44 -6.17
C THR A 47 -0.19 6.12 -5.88
N ALA A 48 -0.21 7.16 -5.05
CA ALA A 48 1.00 7.93 -4.72
C ALA A 48 2.12 7.07 -4.12
N ILE A 49 1.78 6.02 -3.37
CA ILE A 49 2.77 5.17 -2.68
C ILE A 49 3.34 4.04 -3.55
N PHE A 50 2.68 3.68 -4.66
CA PHE A 50 3.11 2.60 -5.57
C PHE A 50 3.51 3.09 -6.97
N HIS A 51 3.48 4.39 -7.24
CA HIS A 51 3.78 4.96 -8.56
C HIS A 51 5.18 4.61 -9.11
N ASP A 52 6.16 4.43 -8.22
CA ASP A 52 7.56 4.10 -8.57
C ASP A 52 7.80 2.60 -8.79
N LEU A 53 6.80 1.75 -8.56
CA LEU A 53 6.95 0.29 -8.68
C LEU A 53 6.84 -0.15 -10.14
N ASP A 54 7.69 -1.12 -10.52
CA ASP A 54 7.59 -1.78 -11.83
C ASP A 54 6.48 -2.83 -11.84
N ASP A 55 6.14 -3.34 -13.03
CA ASP A 55 5.00 -4.25 -13.18
C ASP A 55 5.17 -5.57 -12.41
N GLY A 56 6.41 -6.03 -12.20
CA GLY A 56 6.71 -7.23 -11.40
C GLY A 56 6.59 -6.96 -9.90
N GLU A 57 6.95 -5.77 -9.45
CA GLU A 57 6.70 -5.30 -8.09
C GLU A 57 5.21 -5.09 -7.81
N LEU A 58 4.49 -4.45 -8.75
CA LEU A 58 3.05 -4.26 -8.67
C LEU A 58 2.30 -5.59 -8.63
N ALA A 59 2.76 -6.60 -9.36
CA ALA A 59 2.20 -7.95 -9.28
C ALA A 59 2.31 -8.53 -7.86
N ARG A 60 3.45 -8.34 -7.18
CA ARG A 60 3.63 -8.76 -5.77
C ARG A 60 2.75 -7.97 -4.81
N VAL A 61 2.54 -6.67 -5.04
CA VAL A 61 1.54 -5.90 -4.28
C VAL A 61 0.14 -6.47 -4.49
N GLY A 62 -0.19 -6.85 -5.74
CA GLY A 62 -1.46 -7.47 -6.09
C GLY A 62 -1.77 -8.77 -5.34
N GLU A 63 -0.77 -9.55 -4.96
CA GLU A 63 -0.95 -10.81 -4.20
C GLU A 63 -1.54 -10.59 -2.80
N VAL A 64 -1.26 -9.44 -2.19
CA VAL A 64 -1.76 -9.05 -0.85
C VAL A 64 -3.01 -8.17 -0.91
N CYS A 65 -3.49 -7.84 -2.10
CA CYS A 65 -4.72 -7.07 -2.29
C CYS A 65 -5.97 -7.92 -2.07
N ARG A 66 -7.03 -7.28 -1.55
CA ARG A 66 -8.36 -7.86 -1.41
C ARG A 66 -9.43 -6.87 -1.85
N GLU A 67 -10.35 -7.32 -2.70
CA GLU A 67 -11.50 -6.53 -3.11
C GLU A 67 -12.58 -6.54 -2.01
N GLN A 68 -13.18 -5.38 -1.76
CA GLN A 68 -14.30 -5.19 -0.86
C GLN A 68 -15.32 -4.25 -1.50
N LYS A 69 -16.60 -4.63 -1.44
CA LYS A 69 -17.70 -3.84 -1.99
C LYS A 69 -18.48 -3.17 -0.88
N PHE A 70 -18.88 -1.92 -1.13
CA PHE A 70 -19.64 -1.11 -0.19
C PHE A 70 -20.87 -0.53 -0.91
N ALA A 71 -22.03 -0.62 -0.27
CA ALA A 71 -23.25 0.02 -0.74
C ALA A 71 -23.19 1.54 -0.52
N VAL A 72 -23.99 2.31 -1.28
CA VAL A 72 -24.14 3.75 -1.08
C VAL A 72 -24.52 4.04 0.38
N GLY A 73 -23.84 5.00 1.01
CA GLY A 73 -24.06 5.40 2.40
C GLY A 73 -23.44 4.48 3.45
N GLN A 74 -22.82 3.37 3.05
CA GLN A 74 -22.14 2.48 3.98
C GLN A 74 -20.82 3.08 4.45
N HIS A 75 -20.55 3.01 5.76
CA HIS A 75 -19.22 3.34 6.29
C HIS A 75 -18.19 2.32 5.82
N VAL A 76 -17.11 2.82 5.23
CA VAL A 76 -15.89 2.07 4.99
C VAL A 76 -15.12 1.89 6.30
N PHE A 77 -15.02 2.97 7.07
CA PHE A 77 -14.58 2.98 8.47
C PHE A 77 -15.09 4.25 9.15
N LYS A 78 -15.01 4.26 10.48
CA LYS A 78 -15.37 5.42 11.31
C LYS A 78 -14.16 6.07 11.96
N GLU A 79 -14.28 7.35 12.26
CA GLU A 79 -13.31 8.05 13.11
C GLU A 79 -13.15 7.32 14.47
N GLY A 80 -11.91 7.22 14.94
CA GLY A 80 -11.55 6.51 16.18
C GLY A 80 -11.41 4.99 16.05
N GLU A 81 -11.80 4.38 14.91
CA GLU A 81 -11.57 2.95 14.71
C GLU A 81 -10.07 2.64 14.52
N PRO A 82 -9.58 1.43 14.89
CA PRO A 82 -8.20 1.03 14.60
C PRO A 82 -7.91 1.03 13.09
N GLY A 83 -6.90 1.79 12.66
CA GLY A 83 -6.55 1.86 11.25
C GLY A 83 -5.61 0.74 10.81
N ASN A 84 -6.17 -0.42 10.47
CA ASN A 84 -5.43 -1.64 10.14
C ASN A 84 -5.38 -1.98 8.63
N ARG A 85 -5.91 -1.12 7.77
CA ARG A 85 -6.01 -1.31 6.32
C ARG A 85 -5.84 0.02 5.58
N LEU A 86 -5.23 -0.01 4.40
CA LEU A 86 -5.34 1.07 3.41
C LEU A 86 -6.34 0.67 2.33
N PHE A 87 -6.88 1.66 1.64
CA PHE A 87 -7.91 1.50 0.63
C PHE A 87 -7.50 2.22 -0.65
N LEU A 88 -7.84 1.61 -1.78
CA LEU A 88 -7.75 2.17 -3.12
C LEU A 88 -9.12 2.07 -3.77
N ILE A 89 -9.60 3.16 -4.35
CA ILE A 89 -10.89 3.20 -5.03
C ILE A 89 -10.71 2.64 -6.45
N SER A 90 -11.29 1.48 -6.72
CA SER A 90 -11.36 0.91 -8.08
C SER A 90 -12.57 1.45 -8.83
N GLU A 91 -13.70 1.56 -8.14
CA GLU A 91 -14.97 2.03 -8.69
C GLU A 91 -15.76 2.79 -7.61
N GLY A 92 -16.54 3.77 -8.03
CA GLY A 92 -17.37 4.59 -7.15
C GLY A 92 -16.63 5.77 -6.55
N GLU A 93 -17.25 6.38 -5.54
CA GLU A 93 -16.73 7.57 -4.87
C GLU A 93 -16.85 7.40 -3.36
N VAL A 94 -15.81 7.81 -2.62
CA VAL A 94 -15.78 7.76 -1.16
C VAL A 94 -15.73 9.18 -0.62
N ARG A 95 -16.66 9.53 0.26
CA ARG A 95 -16.71 10.79 0.96
C ARG A 95 -15.93 10.67 2.27
N ILE A 96 -14.97 11.56 2.47
CA ILE A 96 -14.27 11.74 3.74
C ILE A 96 -14.98 12.83 4.51
N SER A 97 -15.37 12.55 5.74
CA SER A 97 -16.07 13.50 6.60
C SER A 97 -15.55 13.46 8.02
N ARG A 98 -15.87 14.52 8.77
CA ARG A 98 -15.66 14.59 10.21
C ARG A 98 -16.95 15.06 10.86
N THR A 99 -17.27 14.48 12.01
CA THR A 99 -18.37 14.97 12.83
C THR A 99 -17.87 16.09 13.74
N ILE A 100 -18.42 17.28 13.61
CA ILE A 100 -18.10 18.41 14.49
C ILE A 100 -19.23 18.57 15.53
N PRO A 101 -18.90 18.55 16.83
CA PRO A 101 -19.88 18.78 17.89
C PRO A 101 -20.66 20.08 17.68
N GLY A 102 -21.98 19.99 17.57
CA GLY A 102 -22.87 21.14 17.43
C GLY A 102 -23.11 21.63 15.99
N SER A 103 -22.29 21.26 15.01
CA SER A 103 -22.52 21.62 13.59
C SER A 103 -22.82 20.42 12.68
N GLY A 104 -22.72 19.19 13.19
CA GLY A 104 -23.07 17.98 12.44
C GLY A 104 -21.91 17.48 11.57
N GLU A 105 -22.25 16.84 10.46
CA GLU A 105 -21.27 16.25 9.54
C GLU A 105 -20.69 17.30 8.59
N GLU A 106 -19.36 17.43 8.58
CA GLU A 106 -18.63 18.23 7.61
C GLU A 106 -17.95 17.31 6.59
N ALA A 107 -18.29 17.46 5.30
CA ALA A 107 -17.62 16.75 4.22
C ALA A 107 -16.31 17.45 3.85
N LEU A 108 -15.19 16.79 4.11
CA LEU A 108 -13.84 17.32 3.87
C LEU A 108 -13.40 17.12 2.41
N ALA A 109 -13.74 15.97 1.82
CA ALA A 109 -13.41 15.64 0.44
C ALA A 109 -14.31 14.53 -0.12
N VAL A 110 -14.42 14.47 -1.46
CA VAL A 110 -14.94 13.31 -2.19
C VAL A 110 -13.83 12.75 -3.07
N LEU A 111 -13.43 11.52 -2.76
CA LEU A 111 -12.38 10.77 -3.43
C LEU A 111 -12.96 9.93 -4.57
N LYS A 112 -12.23 9.86 -5.68
CA LYS A 112 -12.64 9.21 -6.94
C LYS A 112 -11.75 7.99 -7.25
N PRO A 113 -12.09 7.17 -8.26
CA PRO A 113 -11.26 6.03 -8.66
C PRO A 113 -9.80 6.43 -8.91
N GLY A 114 -8.87 5.57 -8.47
CA GLY A 114 -7.43 5.83 -8.46
C GLY A 114 -6.91 6.49 -7.17
N ALA A 115 -7.79 7.06 -6.34
CA ALA A 115 -7.38 7.62 -5.05
C ALA A 115 -7.09 6.52 -4.02
N CYS A 116 -6.04 6.72 -3.24
CA CYS A 116 -5.71 5.93 -2.06
C CYS A 116 -6.02 6.73 -0.79
N PHE A 117 -6.58 6.07 0.22
CA PHE A 117 -6.94 6.70 1.49
C PHE A 117 -6.83 5.74 2.68
N GLY A 118 -6.82 6.30 3.89
CA GLY A 118 -6.59 5.55 5.11
C GLY A 118 -5.16 5.03 5.25
N GLU A 119 -4.23 5.58 4.48
CA GLU A 119 -2.82 5.20 4.43
C GLU A 119 -2.07 5.65 5.69
N MET A 120 -2.49 6.74 6.33
CA MET A 120 -1.77 7.31 7.48
C MET A 120 -1.66 6.32 8.64
N ALA A 121 -2.80 5.69 9.00
CA ALA A 121 -2.87 4.74 10.10
C ALA A 121 -2.04 3.46 9.88
N ILE A 122 -1.68 3.15 8.62
CA ILE A 122 -0.75 2.06 8.32
C ILE A 122 0.65 2.39 8.81
N PHE A 123 1.10 3.64 8.61
CA PHE A 123 2.48 4.05 8.91
C PHE A 123 2.70 4.44 10.37
N ASP A 124 1.76 5.14 10.99
CA ASP A 124 1.90 5.64 12.37
C ASP A 124 1.17 4.79 13.42
N ARG A 125 0.44 3.75 12.99
CA ARG A 125 -0.35 2.85 13.83
C ARG A 125 -1.42 3.58 14.67
N SER A 126 -1.88 4.74 14.18
CA SER A 126 -2.94 5.52 14.80
C SER A 126 -4.34 4.96 14.53
N GLU A 127 -5.33 5.54 15.21
CA GLU A 127 -6.76 5.38 14.89
C GLU A 127 -7.13 6.18 13.64
N ARG A 128 -8.30 5.89 13.05
CA ARG A 128 -8.84 6.67 11.93
C ARG A 128 -9.10 8.11 12.37
N SER A 129 -8.57 9.07 11.63
CA SER A 129 -8.69 10.50 11.93
C SER A 129 -10.01 11.15 11.49
N THR A 130 -10.77 10.46 10.65
CA THR A 130 -11.98 10.93 9.97
C THR A 130 -12.86 9.73 9.62
N ASP A 131 -14.12 9.97 9.31
CA ASP A 131 -15.01 8.98 8.69
C ASP A 131 -14.69 8.82 7.20
N ALA A 132 -14.93 7.62 6.67
CA ALA A 132 -14.97 7.35 5.24
C ALA A 132 -16.26 6.61 4.90
N ILE A 133 -17.06 7.20 4.02
CA ILE A 133 -18.40 6.73 3.68
C ILE A 133 -18.50 6.58 2.16
N ALA A 134 -19.06 5.47 1.70
CA ALA A 134 -19.32 5.26 0.27
C ALA A 134 -20.35 6.29 -0.22
N ASN A 135 -19.91 7.25 -1.03
CA ASN A 135 -20.76 8.30 -1.63
C ASN A 135 -21.62 7.73 -2.77
N THR A 136 -21.09 6.74 -3.47
CA THR A 136 -21.80 5.87 -4.42
C THR A 136 -21.53 4.40 -4.07
N SER A 137 -22.10 3.44 -4.80
CA SER A 137 -21.69 2.03 -4.65
C SER A 137 -20.22 1.91 -5.03
N CYS A 138 -19.40 1.37 -4.13
CA CYS A 138 -17.95 1.36 -4.30
C CYS A 138 -17.41 -0.06 -4.38
N THR A 139 -16.40 -0.23 -5.24
CA THR A 139 -15.49 -1.37 -5.23
C THR A 139 -14.12 -0.85 -4.79
N LEU A 140 -13.67 -1.31 -3.63
CA LEU A 140 -12.41 -0.89 -3.01
C LEU A 140 -11.41 -2.04 -3.02
N ILE A 141 -10.16 -1.70 -3.24
CA ILE A 141 -9.03 -2.62 -3.10
C ILE A 141 -8.35 -2.29 -1.78
N THR A 142 -8.17 -3.31 -0.96
CA THR A 142 -7.70 -3.18 0.41
C THR A 142 -6.40 -3.95 0.60
N ILE A 143 -5.49 -3.40 1.39
CA ILE A 143 -4.29 -4.09 1.85
C ILE A 143 -4.28 -3.99 3.38
N ALA A 144 -4.23 -5.13 4.06
CA ALA A 144 -4.11 -5.16 5.51
C ALA A 144 -2.70 -4.73 5.92
N ARG A 145 -2.58 -4.06 7.07
CA ARG A 145 -1.30 -3.62 7.62
C ARG A 145 -0.32 -4.77 7.76
N SER A 146 -0.79 -5.91 8.27
CA SER A 146 0.04 -7.11 8.44
C SER A 146 0.62 -7.59 7.11
N ASP A 147 -0.20 -7.62 6.06
CA ASP A 147 0.22 -8.11 4.75
C ASP A 147 1.13 -7.09 4.05
N PHE A 148 0.88 -5.81 4.28
CA PHE A 148 1.74 -4.71 3.82
C PHE A 148 3.11 -4.74 4.50
N GLU A 149 3.17 -4.84 5.83
CA GLU A 149 4.41 -4.98 6.59
C GLU A 149 5.21 -6.20 6.11
N LEU A 150 4.54 -7.35 5.95
CA LEU A 150 5.15 -8.57 5.43
C LEU A 150 5.72 -8.39 4.02
N LEU A 151 4.97 -7.72 3.13
CA LEU A 151 5.42 -7.43 1.78
C LEU A 151 6.71 -6.60 1.78
N LEU A 152 6.79 -5.56 2.62
CA LEU A 152 7.97 -4.70 2.73
C LEU A 152 9.17 -5.45 3.35
N ASP A 153 8.93 -6.29 4.35
CA ASP A 153 9.97 -7.07 5.02
C ASP A 153 10.67 -8.06 4.07
N PHE A 154 9.90 -8.68 3.16
CA PHE A 154 10.43 -9.68 2.22
C PHE A 154 10.88 -9.10 0.87
N ASN A 155 10.55 -7.86 0.55
CA ASN A 155 10.87 -7.23 -0.74
C ASN A 155 11.58 -5.89 -0.55
N ARG A 156 12.91 -5.93 -0.34
CA ARG A 156 13.72 -4.74 -0.04
C ARG A 156 13.62 -3.63 -1.09
N ASP A 157 13.52 -3.98 -2.36
CA ASP A 157 13.41 -3.00 -3.46
C ASP A 157 12.06 -2.27 -3.42
N ILE A 158 10.96 -3.01 -3.17
CA ILE A 158 9.63 -2.45 -2.95
C ILE A 158 9.66 -1.54 -1.72
N ALA A 159 10.23 -2.02 -0.61
CA ALA A 159 10.31 -1.22 0.61
C ALA A 159 11.06 0.10 0.43
N TYR A 160 12.19 0.07 -0.30
CA TYR A 160 12.96 1.27 -0.60
C TYR A 160 12.17 2.28 -1.47
N LYS A 161 11.51 1.80 -2.53
CA LYS A 161 10.72 2.66 -3.43
C LYS A 161 9.50 3.25 -2.73
N VAL A 162 8.78 2.44 -1.96
CA VAL A 162 7.64 2.88 -1.14
C VAL A 162 8.08 3.92 -0.11
N LEU A 163 9.19 3.69 0.61
CA LEU A 163 9.74 4.64 1.56
C LEU A 163 9.99 6.00 0.91
N TRP A 164 10.70 6.04 -0.21
CA TRP A 164 10.98 7.29 -0.90
C TRP A 164 9.73 7.95 -1.49
N SER A 165 8.75 7.15 -1.93
CA SER A 165 7.44 7.67 -2.37
C SER A 165 6.72 8.38 -1.23
N VAL A 166 6.70 7.79 -0.03
CA VAL A 166 6.13 8.40 1.18
C VAL A 166 6.89 9.66 1.58
N VAL A 167 8.23 9.63 1.59
CA VAL A 167 9.06 10.81 1.91
C VAL A 167 8.75 11.98 0.98
N ARG A 168 8.65 11.74 -0.34
CA ARG A 168 8.32 12.78 -1.32
C ARG A 168 6.89 13.29 -1.11
N LEU A 169 5.94 12.41 -0.88
CA LEU A 169 4.54 12.76 -0.62
C LEU A 169 4.41 13.66 0.62
N LEU A 170 5.01 13.26 1.74
CA LEU A 170 4.98 14.04 2.99
C LEU A 170 5.71 15.38 2.83
N SER A 171 6.84 15.41 2.13
CA SER A 171 7.57 16.65 1.83
C SER A 171 6.73 17.62 0.99
N ALA A 172 6.01 17.10 -0.01
CA ALA A 172 5.11 17.90 -0.84
C ALA A 172 3.92 18.42 -0.02
N ARG A 173 3.26 17.57 0.78
CA ARG A 173 2.16 17.97 1.67
C ARG A 173 2.61 19.05 2.66
N LEU A 174 3.77 18.87 3.30
CA LEU A 174 4.31 19.85 4.25
C LEU A 174 4.57 21.21 3.59
N ARG A 175 5.10 21.22 2.36
CA ARG A 175 5.32 22.47 1.62
C ARG A 175 4.00 23.18 1.34
N VAL A 176 3.01 22.45 0.84
CA VAL A 176 1.65 23.00 0.59
C VAL A 176 1.04 23.54 1.88
N THR A 177 1.12 22.81 2.99
CA THR A 177 0.61 23.27 4.29
C THR A 177 1.32 24.54 4.75
N ASN A 178 2.65 24.62 4.62
CA ASN A 178 3.41 25.81 4.99
C ASN A 178 3.06 27.04 4.12
N ASP A 179 2.85 26.84 2.82
CA ASP A 179 2.47 27.92 1.90
C ASP A 179 1.04 28.41 2.17
N ASN A 180 0.11 27.52 2.51
CA ASN A 180 -1.25 27.86 2.92
C ASN A 180 -1.26 28.66 4.23
N LEU A 181 -0.47 28.25 5.22
CA LEU A 181 -0.34 28.98 6.50
C LEU A 181 0.22 30.39 6.28
N ARG A 182 1.25 30.54 5.45
CA ARG A 182 1.80 31.86 5.10
C ARG A 182 0.75 32.75 4.43
N SER A 183 -0.02 32.19 3.51
CA SER A 183 -1.09 32.92 2.81
C SER A 183 -2.20 33.37 3.77
N PHE A 184 -2.62 32.48 4.68
CA PHE A 184 -3.62 32.80 5.70
C PHE A 184 -3.15 33.92 6.64
N LEU A 185 -1.92 33.82 7.14
CA LEU A 185 -1.32 34.84 8.02
C LEU A 185 -1.14 36.18 7.32
N ALA A 186 -0.84 36.19 6.02
CA ALA A 186 -0.76 37.42 5.23
C ALA A 186 -2.12 38.08 5.02
N MET A 187 -3.19 37.29 4.85
CA MET A 187 -4.57 37.79 4.73
C MET A 187 -5.13 38.32 6.05
N SER A 188 -4.77 37.73 7.19
CA SER A 188 -5.23 38.19 8.51
C SER A 188 -4.47 39.39 9.07
N MET A 189 -3.47 39.90 8.34
CA MET A 189 -2.67 41.08 8.70
C MET A 189 -3.19 42.38 8.05
N PHE A 190 -4.34 42.30 7.37
CA PHE A 190 -5.13 43.41 6.84
C PHE A 190 -6.53 43.41 7.46
#